data_AF-A0A6B3FU02-F1
#
_entry.id   AF-A0A6B3FU02-F1
#
_cell.length_a   1.000
_cell.length_b   1.000
_cell.length_c   1.000
_cell.angle_alpha   90.00
_cell.angle_beta   90.00
_cell.angle_gamma   90.00
#
_symmetry.space_group_name_H-M   'P 1'
#
loop_
_entity.id
_entity.type
_entity.pdbx_description
1 polymer ?
#
loop_
_entity_poly.entity_id
_entity_poly.type
_entity_poly.pdbx_seq_one_letter_code
_entity_poly.pdbx_strand_id
1 'polypeptide(L)' 'VQLSAWRESRHFYTEKELAALALTEAVTVLTDGFVPDEVYAEVSRHFEETELAQLIAAITVINAWNRF' A
#
# COMPACT_ATOMS: atom_id res chain seq x y z
N VAL A 1 -16.00 -4.43 -8.50
CA VAL A 1 -15.04 -3.88 -7.52
C VAL A 1 -14.32 -2.71 -8.16
N GLN A 2 -14.36 -1.50 -7.58
CA GLN A 2 -13.76 -0.30 -8.18
C GLN A 2 -12.48 0.08 -7.42
N LEU A 3 -11.33 -0.25 -7.99
CA LEU A 3 -10.02 -0.03 -7.36
C LEU A 3 -9.72 1.46 -7.11
N SER A 4 -10.16 2.36 -8.00
CA SER A 4 -10.01 3.81 -7.82
C SER A 4 -10.83 4.39 -6.67
N ALA A 5 -11.79 3.63 -6.13
CA ALA A 5 -12.66 3.98 -5.01
C ALA A 5 -12.65 2.84 -3.97
N TRP A 6 -11.47 2.31 -3.67
CA TRP A 6 -11.32 1.15 -2.78
C TRP A 6 -11.74 1.47 -1.34
N ARG A 7 -11.66 2.74 -0.91
CA ARG A 7 -12.09 3.21 0.42
C ARG A 7 -13.62 3.17 0.59
N GLU A 8 -14.36 3.36 -0.49
CA GLU A 8 -15.81 3.22 -0.53
C GLU A 8 -16.22 1.77 -0.80
N SER A 9 -15.33 0.99 -1.42
CA SER A 9 -15.52 -0.41 -1.80
C SER A 9 -14.92 -1.42 -0.83
N ARG A 10 -14.59 -1.04 0.42
CA ARG A 10 -13.80 -1.85 1.35
C ARG A 10 -14.36 -3.25 1.62
N HIS A 11 -15.67 -3.40 1.56
CA HIS A 11 -16.38 -4.67 1.76
C HIS A 11 -16.06 -5.75 0.70
N PHE A 12 -15.40 -5.39 -0.41
CA PHE A 12 -14.93 -6.34 -1.42
C PHE A 12 -13.49 -6.83 -1.20
N TYR A 13 -12.79 -6.30 -0.19
CA TYR A 13 -11.38 -6.58 0.06
C TYR A 13 -11.19 -7.19 1.43
N THR A 14 -10.17 -8.01 1.56
CA THR A 14 -9.66 -8.49 2.84
C THR A 14 -8.88 -7.37 3.55
N GLU A 15 -8.72 -7.48 4.87
CA GLU A 15 -7.90 -6.54 5.65
C GLU A 15 -6.44 -6.47 5.13
N LYS A 16 -5.89 -7.61 4.69
CA LYS A 16 -4.57 -7.68 4.05
C LYS A 16 -4.49 -6.86 2.77
N GLU A 17 -5.50 -6.96 1.90
CA GLU A 17 -5.57 -6.16 0.67
C GLU A 17 -5.77 -4.67 0.98
N LEU A 18 -6.63 -4.33 1.94
CA LEU A 18 -6.84 -2.95 2.37
C LEU A 18 -5.55 -2.30 2.90
N ALA A 19 -4.77 -3.04 3.70
CA ALA A 19 -3.49 -2.57 4.21
C ALA A 19 -2.46 -2.37 3.08
N ALA A 20 -2.43 -3.27 2.09
CA ALA A 20 -1.56 -3.13 0.92
C ALA A 20 -1.93 -1.91 0.05
N LEU A 21 -3.23 -1.65 -0.13
CA LEU A 21 -3.71 -0.47 -0.86
C LEU A 21 -3.37 0.84 -0.12
N ALA A 22 -3.54 0.86 1.20
CA ALA A 22 -3.16 2.01 2.02
C ALA A 22 -1.65 2.30 1.95
N LEU A 23 -0.80 1.27 2.04
CA LEU A 23 0.65 1.41 1.86
C LEU A 23 0.98 1.92 0.45
N THR A 24 0.33 1.39 -0.58
CA THR A 24 0.54 1.80 -1.97
C THR A 24 0.24 3.28 -2.16
N GLU A 25 -0.90 3.76 -1.65
CA GLU A 25 -1.24 5.19 -1.69
C GLU A 25 -0.20 6.05 -0.95
N ALA A 26 0.21 5.66 0.26
CA ALA A 26 1.14 6.43 1.07
C ALA A 26 2.55 6.52 0.45
N VAL A 27 3.02 5.45 -0.20
CA VAL A 27 4.33 5.44 -0.89
C VAL A 27 4.26 6.19 -2.22
N THR A 28 3.15 6.10 -2.95
CA THR A 28 2.98 6.84 -4.21
C THR A 28 2.84 8.34 -3.97
N VAL A 29 2.04 8.70 -2.97
CA VAL A 29 1.78 10.08 -2.53
C VAL A 29 2.53 10.29 -1.22
N LEU A 30 3.86 10.39 -1.31
CA LEU A 30 4.74 10.74 -0.18
C LEU A 30 4.44 12.18 0.29
N THR A 31 3.39 12.34 1.08
CA THR A 31 3.09 13.59 1.79
C THR A 31 4.19 13.82 2.82
N ASP A 32 4.85 14.98 2.75
CA ASP A 32 5.94 15.39 3.65
C ASP A 32 7.20 14.49 3.65
N GLY A 33 7.32 13.62 2.65
CA GLY A 33 8.53 12.82 2.39
C GLY A 33 8.64 11.51 3.16
N PHE A 34 7.63 11.10 3.92
CA PHE A 34 7.64 9.84 4.67
C PHE A 34 6.28 9.12 4.61
N VAL A 35 6.32 7.79 4.79
CA VAL A 35 5.11 6.96 4.99
C VAL A 35 4.70 7.10 6.46
N PRO A 36 3.42 7.38 6.78
CA PRO A 36 2.97 7.47 8.16
C PRO A 36 3.20 6.16 8.94
N ASP A 37 3.67 6.26 10.18
CA ASP A 37 3.94 5.10 11.05
C ASP A 37 2.72 4.19 11.22
N GLU A 38 1.52 4.78 11.28
CA GLU A 38 0.26 4.04 11.40
C GLU A 38 -0.03 3.15 10.19
N VAL A 39 0.32 3.60 8.97
CA VAL A 39 0.16 2.83 7.74
C VAL A 39 1.15 1.66 7.72
N TYR A 40 2.40 1.92 8.12
CA TYR A 40 3.42 0.90 8.20
C TYR A 40 3.11 -0.14 9.29
N ALA A 41 2.64 0.31 10.46
CA ALA A 41 2.25 -0.57 11.56
C ALA A 41 1.06 -1.46 11.17
N GLU A 42 0.09 -0.93 10.45
CA GLU A 42 -1.08 -1.70 10.01
C GLU A 42 -0.70 -2.77 8.99
N VAL A 43 0.05 -2.43 7.94
CA VAL A 43 0.46 -3.43 6.94
C VAL A 43 1.37 -4.51 7.54
N SER A 44 2.22 -4.17 8.51
CA SER A 44 3.08 -5.13 9.22
C SER A 44 2.31 -6.15 10.06
N ARG A 45 1.03 -5.92 10.37
CA ARG A 45 0.18 -6.91 11.06
C ARG A 45 -0.34 -8.01 10.13
N HIS A 46 -0.38 -7.75 8.82
CA HIS A 46 -1.01 -8.64 7.83
C HIS A 46 0.00 -9.34 6.90
N PHE A 47 1.26 -8.93 6.94
CA PHE A 47 2.32 -9.42 6.07
C PHE A 47 3.51 -9.91 6.89
N GLU A 48 4.06 -11.06 6.51
CA GLU A 48 5.38 -11.49 6.98
C GLU A 48 6.46 -10.55 6.43
N GLU A 49 7.62 -10.47 7.09
CA GLU A 49 8.70 -9.54 6.72
C GLU A 49 9.10 -9.65 5.24
N THR A 50 9.26 -10.88 4.74
CA THR A 50 9.59 -11.14 3.32
C THR A 50 8.49 -10.68 2.37
N GLU A 51 7.23 -10.90 2.73
CA GLU A 51 6.09 -10.49 1.88
C GLU A 51 5.95 -8.96 1.87
N LEU A 52 6.18 -8.30 3.01
CA LEU A 52 6.15 -6.84 3.11
C LEU A 52 7.28 -6.21 2.29
N ALA A 53 8.49 -6.79 2.32
CA ALA A 53 9.60 -6.34 1.49
C ALA A 53 9.28 -6.47 -0.01
N GLN A 54 8.65 -7.58 -0.41
CA GLN A 54 8.18 -7.79 -1.79
C GLN A 54 7.10 -6.79 -2.19
N LEU A 55 6.15 -6.48 -1.30
CA LEU A 55 5.11 -5.48 -1.53
C LEU A 55 5.73 -4.09 -1.76
N ILE A 56 6.66 -3.67 -0.90
CA ILE A 56 7.37 -2.38 -1.05
C ILE A 56 8.15 -2.34 -2.36
N ALA A 57 8.83 -3.44 -2.72
CA ALA A 57 9.54 -3.54 -4.00
C ALA A 57 8.58 -3.40 -5.19
N ALA A 58 7.43 -4.07 -5.17
CA ALA A 58 6.43 -3.97 -6.23
C ALA A 58 5.89 -2.53 -6.38
N ILE A 59 5.56 -1.88 -5.26
CA ILE A 59 5.11 -0.48 -5.25
C ILE A 59 6.21 0.44 -5.80
N THR A 60 7.47 0.22 -5.40
CA THR A 60 8.61 1.02 -5.86
C THR A 60 8.81 0.87 -7.37
N VAL A 61 8.76 -0.35 -7.89
CA VAL A 61 8.93 -0.65 -9.32
C VAL A 61 7.85 0.04 -10.14
N ILE A 62 6.57 -0.04 -9.76
CA ILE A 62 5.51 0.60 -10.53
C ILE A 62 5.57 2.12 -10.46
N ASN A 63 5.96 2.69 -9.30
CA ASN A 63 6.17 4.14 -9.19
C ASN A 63 7.33 4.61 -10.06
N ALA A 64 8.43 3.85 -10.14
CA ALA A 64 9.54 4.15 -11.03
C ALA A 64 9.08 4.09 -12.49
N TRP A 65 8.42 3.00 -12.89
CA TRP A 65 7.91 2.82 -14.24
C TRP A 65 6.95 3.94 -14.68
N ASN A 66 6.08 4.42 -13.79
CA ASN A 66 5.16 5.52 -14.09
C ASN A 66 5.84 6.89 -14.24
N ARG A 67 7.10 7.04 -13.82
CA ARG A 67 7.86 8.30 -13.83
C ARG A 67 8.96 8.37 -14.90
N PHE A 68 9.20 7.27 -15.60
CA PHE A 68 10.04 7.20 -16.79
C PHE A 68 9.17 7.14 -18.04
#